data_AF-A0A8T4XIP4-F1
#
_entry.id   AF-A0A8T4XIP4-F1
#
_cell.length_a   1.000
_cell.length_b   1.000
_cell.length_c   1.000
_cell.angle_alpha   90.00
_cell.angle_beta   90.00
_cell.angle_gamma   90.00
#
_symmetry.space_group_name_H-M   'P 1'
#
loop_
_entity.id
_entity.type
_entity.pdbx_description
1 polymer ?
#
loop_
_entity_poly.entity_id
_entity_poly.type
_entity_poly.pdbx_seq_one_letter_code
_entity_poly.pdbx_strand_id
1 'polypeptide(L)'
;MNESSYYDTIIKYWDEEAWKKYFIEDLGNLYKSCNEIMAIRNYFKDKVDKRQLLEILSDESLFKVLLGGLREDGTFSEEGLAVFCNKFFGTGIDKQGEFIGRLKVGLSLQEASKDLKGTCTQTPFIEQVSKLVKSLGNLFYQLEIKGFVKISIPSLSIETMKDPKEVYEKVREFIQACLSISPNYNPYTFFILSLYRITRKYMELAYPRLKDEKVFNFIKEFLGLSEIIVPQIPNEEKMRDYTVWGFKEGSIGYEVAVNLVNIVWDIVDLDFIQKYFRIPSERRLYLDRAIEELEKVASHGKDWSDIIDGLRAYNSVYRLGILGLEFLPSQYHRFAQEGLCVLNGIYLGKMIFAKFMDYISPQLFLNVGFIDKIGSNVRWQAIIYE
;
A
#
# COMPACT_ATOMS: atom_id res chain seq x y z
N MET A 1 -25.60 -18.24 22.20
CA MET A 1 -24.79 -17.22 22.91
C MET A 1 -23.85 -16.62 21.88
N ASN A 2 -23.92 -15.30 21.68
CA ASN A 2 -23.01 -14.59 20.78
C ASN A 2 -21.62 -14.57 21.41
N GLU A 3 -20.75 -15.48 21.01
CA GLU A 3 -19.32 -15.31 21.25
C GLU A 3 -18.88 -14.10 20.42
N SER A 4 -18.67 -12.97 21.09
CA SER A 4 -17.98 -11.82 20.52
C SER A 4 -16.58 -12.26 20.16
N SER A 5 -16.20 -12.15 18.89
CA SER A 5 -14.81 -12.39 18.49
C SER A 5 -13.88 -11.31 19.05
N TYR A 6 -12.58 -11.59 19.08
CA TYR A 6 -11.55 -10.58 19.34
C TYR A 6 -11.73 -9.35 18.44
N TYR A 7 -12.03 -9.57 17.16
CA TYR A 7 -12.21 -8.48 16.19
C TYR A 7 -13.44 -7.63 16.45
N ASP A 8 -14.54 -8.19 16.98
CA ASP A 8 -15.72 -7.41 17.38
C ASP A 8 -15.42 -6.39 18.49
N THR A 9 -14.30 -6.55 19.21
CA THR A 9 -13.86 -5.58 20.23
C THR A 9 -12.99 -4.46 19.65
N ILE A 10 -12.45 -4.64 18.44
CA ILE A 10 -11.47 -3.74 17.81
C ILE A 10 -12.11 -2.93 16.69
N ILE A 11 -13.00 -3.57 15.92
CA ILE A 11 -13.67 -2.96 14.77
C ILE A 11 -15.18 -3.11 14.91
N LYS A 12 -15.89 -2.02 14.64
CA LYS A 12 -17.36 -2.03 14.52
C LYS A 12 -17.75 -2.05 13.05
N TYR A 13 -17.42 -3.14 12.35
CA TYR A 13 -17.65 -3.24 10.91
C TYR A 13 -19.14 -3.26 10.52
N TRP A 14 -20.03 -3.50 11.48
CA TRP A 14 -21.49 -3.40 11.30
C TRP A 14 -22.04 -1.98 11.49
N ASP A 15 -21.20 -1.01 11.87
CA ASP A 15 -21.59 0.35 12.22
C ASP A 15 -21.16 1.34 11.14
N GLU A 16 -22.13 1.97 10.49
CA GLU A 16 -21.92 2.95 9.43
C GLU A 16 -21.10 4.16 9.89
N GLU A 17 -21.32 4.65 11.11
CA GLU A 17 -20.60 5.82 11.64
C GLU A 17 -19.13 5.49 11.90
N ALA A 18 -18.83 4.24 12.25
CA ALA A 18 -17.46 3.79 12.41
C ALA A 18 -16.72 3.75 11.06
N TRP A 19 -17.40 3.40 9.98
CA TRP A 19 -16.86 3.51 8.62
C TRP A 19 -16.63 4.97 8.22
N LYS A 20 -17.59 5.86 8.47
CA LYS A 20 -17.42 7.30 8.19
C LYS A 20 -16.18 7.85 8.90
N LYS A 21 -15.96 7.45 10.15
CA LYS A 21 -14.76 7.82 10.90
C LYS A 21 -13.47 7.35 10.20
N TYR A 22 -13.38 6.07 9.80
CA TYR A 22 -12.22 5.55 9.07
C TYR A 22 -11.95 6.33 7.77
N PHE A 23 -12.97 6.58 6.96
CA PHE A 23 -12.78 7.29 5.69
C PHE A 23 -12.46 8.78 5.87
N ILE A 24 -13.09 9.46 6.82
CA ILE A 24 -12.90 10.91 7.04
C ILE A 24 -11.61 11.19 7.81
N GLU A 25 -11.39 10.48 8.92
CA GLU A 25 -10.25 10.75 9.80
C GLU A 25 -8.99 10.09 9.25
N ASP A 26 -8.97 8.77 9.05
CA ASP A 26 -7.73 8.09 8.67
C ASP A 26 -7.34 8.39 7.22
N LEU A 27 -8.22 8.04 6.27
CA LEU A 27 -7.94 8.23 4.84
C LEU A 27 -8.02 9.71 4.42
N GLY A 28 -8.86 10.51 5.08
CA GLY A 28 -8.93 11.95 4.81
C GLY A 28 -7.66 12.68 5.26
N ASN A 29 -7.07 12.31 6.41
CA ASN A 29 -5.78 12.84 6.83
C ASN A 29 -4.67 12.48 5.85
N LEU A 30 -4.61 11.22 5.41
CA LEU A 30 -3.65 10.82 4.37
C LEU A 30 -3.83 11.65 3.08
N TYR A 31 -5.07 11.83 2.63
CA TYR A 31 -5.34 12.59 1.42
C TYR A 31 -4.95 14.07 1.56
N LYS A 32 -5.21 14.68 2.72
CA LYS A 32 -4.73 16.03 3.02
C LYS A 32 -3.21 16.11 2.94
N SER A 33 -2.49 15.21 3.61
CA SER A 33 -1.01 15.19 3.59
C SER A 33 -0.46 14.97 2.18
N CYS A 34 -1.09 14.11 1.36
CA CYS A 34 -0.70 13.95 -0.05
C CYS A 34 -0.77 15.28 -0.81
N ASN A 35 -1.88 16.02 -0.65
CA ASN A 35 -2.06 17.29 -1.33
C ASN A 35 -1.07 18.36 -0.82
N GLU A 36 -0.71 18.35 0.45
CA GLU A 36 0.36 19.21 1.00
C GLU A 36 1.70 18.95 0.30
N ILE A 37 2.08 17.68 0.13
CA ILE A 37 3.29 17.30 -0.62
C ILE A 37 3.23 17.76 -2.09
N MET A 38 2.09 17.56 -2.75
CA MET A 38 1.92 17.99 -4.14
C MET A 38 1.95 19.51 -4.28
N ALA A 39 1.41 20.24 -3.31
CA ALA A 39 1.48 21.68 -3.30
C ALA A 39 2.94 22.16 -3.14
N ILE A 40 3.74 21.54 -2.25
CA ILE A 40 5.17 21.84 -2.12
C ILE A 40 5.91 21.60 -3.43
N ARG A 41 5.63 20.47 -4.08
CA ARG A 41 6.18 20.14 -5.39
C ARG A 41 5.85 21.20 -6.44
N ASN A 42 4.60 21.67 -6.48
CA ASN A 42 4.17 22.72 -7.41
C ASN A 42 4.86 24.05 -7.11
N TYR A 43 4.99 24.42 -5.84
CA TYR A 43 5.75 25.61 -5.44
C TYR A 43 7.20 25.57 -5.96
N PHE A 44 7.90 24.44 -5.77
CA PHE A 44 9.26 24.31 -6.31
C PHE A 44 9.29 24.31 -7.84
N LYS A 45 8.32 23.68 -8.49
CA LYS A 45 8.24 23.69 -9.96
C LYS A 45 8.09 25.12 -10.48
N ASP A 46 7.26 25.94 -9.84
CA ASP A 46 7.01 27.33 -10.24
C ASP A 46 8.19 28.26 -9.90
N LYS A 47 8.87 28.02 -8.78
CA LYS A 47 9.93 28.91 -8.27
C LYS A 47 11.34 28.53 -8.67
N VAL A 48 11.59 27.29 -9.07
CA VAL A 48 12.93 26.77 -9.38
C VAL A 48 13.07 26.37 -10.85
N ASP A 49 12.10 25.66 -11.42
CA ASP A 49 12.28 25.01 -12.72
C ASP A 49 12.55 26.03 -13.83
N LYS A 50 13.65 25.85 -14.57
CA LYS A 50 14.08 26.66 -15.72
C LYS A 50 14.33 28.14 -15.40
N ARG A 51 14.27 28.56 -14.13
CA ARG A 51 14.60 29.92 -13.70
C ARG A 51 16.11 30.10 -13.57
N GLN A 52 16.57 31.33 -13.77
CA GLN A 52 17.99 31.67 -13.66
C GLN A 52 18.47 31.41 -12.24
N LEU A 53 19.59 30.69 -12.09
CA LEU A 53 20.08 30.27 -10.78
C LEU A 53 20.33 31.48 -9.87
N LEU A 54 20.89 32.57 -10.41
CA LEU A 54 21.15 33.79 -9.65
C LEU A 54 19.87 34.40 -9.05
N GLU A 55 18.75 34.38 -9.78
CA GLU A 55 17.47 34.86 -9.27
C GLU A 55 16.94 33.97 -8.14
N ILE A 56 17.12 32.66 -8.26
CA ILE A 56 16.68 31.69 -7.25
C ILE A 56 17.49 31.87 -5.96
N LEU A 57 18.81 32.00 -6.08
CA LEU A 57 19.71 32.13 -4.92
C LEU A 57 19.58 33.47 -4.20
N SER A 58 18.88 34.45 -4.79
CA SER A 58 18.56 35.71 -4.11
C SER A 58 17.45 35.54 -3.06
N ASP A 59 16.69 34.45 -3.12
CA ASP A 59 15.73 34.05 -2.10
C ASP A 59 16.42 33.12 -1.09
N GLU A 60 16.47 33.53 0.18
CA GLU A 60 17.17 32.77 1.25
C GLU A 60 16.58 31.35 1.42
N SER A 61 15.27 31.18 1.24
CA SER A 61 14.62 29.88 1.37
C SER A 61 15.04 28.95 0.24
N LEU A 62 15.02 29.45 -1.01
CA LEU A 62 15.39 28.66 -2.18
C LEU A 62 16.90 28.43 -2.27
N PHE A 63 17.71 29.36 -1.76
CA PHE A 63 19.14 29.16 -1.55
C PHE A 63 19.40 27.93 -0.69
N LYS A 64 18.71 27.82 0.46
CA LYS A 64 18.84 26.65 1.36
C LYS A 64 18.32 25.38 0.71
N VAL A 65 17.25 25.45 -0.09
CA VAL A 65 16.72 24.30 -0.85
C VAL A 65 17.71 23.79 -1.89
N LEU A 66 18.49 24.65 -2.54
CA LEU A 66 19.43 24.23 -3.59
C LEU A 66 20.85 23.95 -3.08
N LEU A 67 21.30 24.67 -2.06
CA LEU A 67 22.69 24.67 -1.60
C LEU A 67 22.85 24.29 -0.12
N GLY A 68 21.76 24.03 0.61
CA GLY A 68 21.80 23.66 2.02
C GLY A 68 22.57 22.36 2.25
N GLY A 69 23.66 22.45 3.01
CA GLY A 69 24.57 21.33 3.28
C GLY A 69 25.75 21.20 2.29
N LEU A 70 25.94 22.17 1.38
CA LEU A 70 27.17 22.28 0.58
C LEU A 70 28.37 22.60 1.50
N ARG A 71 29.45 21.84 1.35
CA ARG A 71 30.71 21.97 2.09
C ARG A 71 31.75 22.74 1.28
N GLU A 72 32.79 23.22 1.95
CA GLU A 72 33.90 23.96 1.32
C GLU A 72 34.63 23.17 0.23
N ASP A 73 34.69 21.84 0.37
CA ASP A 73 35.27 20.94 -0.64
C ASP A 73 34.36 20.72 -1.88
N GLY A 74 33.22 21.41 -1.93
CA GLY A 74 32.22 21.34 -2.99
C GLY A 74 31.36 20.08 -2.96
N THR A 75 31.42 19.27 -1.91
CA THR A 75 30.54 18.11 -1.71
C THR A 75 29.29 18.51 -0.92
N PHE A 76 28.20 17.77 -1.10
CA PHE A 76 27.00 17.95 -0.28
C PHE A 76 26.99 16.94 0.87
N SER A 77 26.61 17.39 2.06
CA SER A 77 26.30 16.49 3.17
C SER A 77 25.14 15.57 2.79
N GLU A 78 25.24 14.27 3.09
CA GLU A 78 24.17 13.30 2.77
C GLU A 78 22.84 13.64 3.48
N GLU A 79 22.92 14.23 4.67
CA GLU A 79 21.78 14.74 5.46
C GLU A 79 21.47 16.22 5.15
N GLY A 80 22.11 16.79 4.13
CA GLY A 80 21.89 18.18 3.71
C GLY A 80 20.50 18.39 3.13
N LEU A 81 19.92 19.55 3.42
CA LEU A 81 18.60 19.94 2.91
C LEU A 81 18.52 19.90 1.38
N ALA A 82 19.58 20.26 0.66
CA ALA A 82 19.58 20.20 -0.79
C ALA A 82 19.48 18.77 -1.33
N VAL A 83 20.17 17.82 -0.69
CA VAL A 83 20.09 16.39 -1.04
C VAL A 83 18.69 15.87 -0.75
N PHE A 84 18.10 16.26 0.38
CA PHE A 84 16.73 15.93 0.74
C PHE A 84 15.73 16.45 -0.30
N CYS A 85 15.73 17.76 -0.57
CA CYS A 85 14.82 18.38 -1.52
C CYS A 85 15.01 17.86 -2.96
N ASN A 86 16.23 17.48 -3.35
CA ASN A 86 16.49 16.83 -4.63
C ASN A 86 15.85 15.43 -4.69
N LYS A 87 16.07 14.59 -3.67
CA LYS A 87 15.54 13.21 -3.66
C LYS A 87 14.02 13.16 -3.60
N PHE A 88 13.42 13.97 -2.74
CA PHE A 88 11.97 13.98 -2.55
C PHE A 88 11.27 14.78 -3.66
N PHE A 89 11.75 15.98 -4.01
CA PHE A 89 11.02 16.90 -4.88
C PHE A 89 11.71 17.21 -6.21
N GLY A 90 12.90 16.67 -6.49
CA GLY A 90 13.60 16.81 -7.77
C GLY A 90 14.22 18.17 -8.01
N THR A 91 14.38 18.97 -6.95
CA THR A 91 15.02 20.31 -7.04
C THR A 91 16.52 20.18 -7.25
N GLY A 92 17.11 21.04 -8.09
CA GLY A 92 18.54 20.98 -8.38
C GLY A 92 19.02 22.09 -9.32
N ILE A 93 20.24 21.90 -9.85
CA ILE A 93 20.91 22.81 -10.78
C ILE A 93 21.25 22.02 -12.06
N ASP A 94 20.90 22.56 -13.23
CA ASP A 94 21.01 21.88 -14.54
C ASP A 94 22.43 21.44 -14.90
N LYS A 95 23.44 22.17 -14.44
CA LYS A 95 24.86 21.81 -14.54
C LYS A 95 25.57 21.92 -13.19
N GLN A 96 25.05 21.20 -12.19
CA GLN A 96 25.58 21.23 -10.82
C GLN A 96 27.11 21.01 -10.74
N GLY A 97 27.67 20.11 -11.55
CA GLY A 97 29.13 19.90 -11.59
C GLY A 97 29.91 21.12 -12.07
N GLU A 98 29.39 21.85 -13.06
CA GLU A 98 29.98 23.10 -13.56
C GLU A 98 29.87 24.21 -12.50
N PHE A 99 28.71 24.33 -11.85
CA PHE A 99 28.50 25.27 -10.73
C PHE A 99 29.53 25.05 -9.61
N ILE A 100 29.68 23.80 -9.15
CA ILE A 100 30.65 23.45 -8.10
C ILE A 100 32.09 23.71 -8.58
N GLY A 101 32.41 23.35 -9.83
CA GLY A 101 33.73 23.59 -10.42
C GLY A 101 34.11 25.08 -10.45
N ARG A 102 33.15 25.94 -10.78
CA ARG A 102 33.30 27.41 -10.76
C ARG A 102 33.58 27.93 -9.34
N LEU A 103 32.88 27.42 -8.33
CA LEU A 103 33.16 27.77 -6.93
C LEU A 103 34.58 27.32 -6.50
N LYS A 104 35.01 26.12 -6.90
CA LYS A 104 36.33 25.58 -6.55
C LYS A 104 37.51 26.37 -7.11
N VAL A 105 37.34 27.04 -8.24
CA VAL A 105 38.38 27.93 -8.81
C VAL A 105 38.32 29.36 -8.24
N GLY A 106 37.49 29.60 -7.23
CA GLY A 106 37.41 30.86 -6.49
C GLY A 106 36.45 31.89 -7.08
N LEU A 107 35.58 31.51 -8.03
CA LEU A 107 34.53 32.41 -8.51
C LEU A 107 33.51 32.68 -7.41
N SER A 108 32.99 33.91 -7.36
CA SER A 108 31.90 34.27 -6.47
C SER A 108 30.62 33.49 -6.81
N LEU A 109 29.67 33.41 -5.86
CA LEU A 109 28.36 32.78 -6.09
C LEU A 109 27.66 33.36 -7.33
N GLN A 110 27.81 34.66 -7.57
CA GLN A 110 27.20 35.38 -8.69
C GLN A 110 27.78 34.92 -10.02
N GLU A 111 29.11 34.85 -10.11
CA GLU A 111 29.83 34.39 -11.31
C GLU A 111 29.61 32.89 -11.54
N ALA A 112 29.63 32.09 -10.48
CA ALA A 112 29.39 30.66 -10.55
C ALA A 112 27.99 30.33 -11.08
N SER A 113 26.99 31.13 -10.71
CA SER A 113 25.59 30.94 -11.10
C SER A 113 25.25 31.43 -12.51
N LYS A 114 26.17 32.14 -13.17
CA LYS A 114 25.90 32.80 -14.46
C LYS A 114 25.54 31.77 -15.54
N ASP A 115 24.46 32.04 -16.28
CA ASP A 115 23.95 31.18 -17.37
C ASP A 115 23.50 29.77 -16.95
N LEU A 116 23.40 29.50 -15.64
CA LEU A 116 22.88 28.25 -15.08
C LEU A 116 21.43 28.40 -14.64
N LYS A 117 20.71 27.28 -14.58
CA LYS A 117 19.29 27.28 -14.23
C LYS A 117 18.98 26.28 -13.12
N GLY A 118 17.92 26.60 -12.37
CA GLY A 118 17.28 25.63 -11.49
C GLY A 118 16.55 24.55 -12.29
N THR A 119 16.46 23.36 -11.71
CA THR A 119 15.72 22.23 -12.25
C THR A 119 14.74 21.68 -11.23
N CYS A 120 13.60 21.20 -11.70
CA CYS A 120 12.61 20.55 -10.84
C CYS A 120 12.07 19.27 -11.51
N THR A 121 12.79 18.16 -11.41
CA THR A 121 12.50 16.91 -12.11
C THR A 121 11.46 16.03 -11.40
N GLN A 122 10.87 15.10 -12.13
CA GLN A 122 10.05 14.04 -11.52
C GLN A 122 10.94 13.12 -10.68
N THR A 123 10.47 12.72 -9.50
CA THR A 123 11.16 11.75 -8.62
C THR A 123 10.29 10.51 -8.43
N PRO A 124 10.87 9.36 -8.03
CA PRO A 124 10.09 8.19 -7.64
C PRO A 124 9.09 8.51 -6.51
N PHE A 125 9.48 9.37 -5.57
CA PHE A 125 8.59 9.84 -4.50
C PHE A 125 7.34 10.54 -5.03
N ILE A 126 7.52 11.59 -5.83
CA ILE A 126 6.39 12.38 -6.36
C ILE A 126 5.54 11.54 -7.31
N GLU A 127 6.14 10.57 -8.01
CA GLU A 127 5.38 9.67 -8.88
C GLU A 127 4.40 8.83 -8.06
N GLN A 128 4.87 8.25 -6.94
CA GLN A 128 4.02 7.45 -6.06
C GLN A 128 3.00 8.31 -5.31
N VAL A 129 3.37 9.50 -4.83
CA VAL A 129 2.43 10.45 -4.22
C VAL A 129 1.33 10.84 -5.21
N SER A 130 1.67 11.06 -6.48
CA SER A 130 0.68 11.38 -7.52
C SER A 130 -0.30 10.22 -7.78
N LYS A 131 0.19 8.98 -7.78
CA LYS A 131 -0.66 7.77 -7.85
C LYS A 131 -1.59 7.70 -6.65
N LEU A 132 -1.08 7.99 -5.45
CA LEU A 132 -1.85 7.97 -4.20
C LEU A 132 -2.95 9.03 -4.19
N VAL A 133 -2.65 10.28 -4.59
CA VAL A 133 -3.64 11.35 -4.74
C VAL A 133 -4.77 10.94 -5.67
N LYS A 134 -4.44 10.34 -6.82
CA LYS A 134 -5.43 9.88 -7.78
C LYS A 134 -6.31 8.76 -7.21
N SER A 135 -5.71 7.78 -6.55
CA SER A 135 -6.44 6.66 -5.94
C SER A 135 -7.38 7.15 -4.83
N LEU A 136 -6.90 8.01 -3.92
CA LEU A 136 -7.72 8.61 -2.86
C LEU A 136 -8.83 9.51 -3.43
N GLY A 137 -8.53 10.32 -4.44
CA GLY A 137 -9.53 11.16 -5.11
C GLY A 137 -10.66 10.32 -5.73
N ASN A 138 -10.32 9.23 -6.41
CA ASN A 138 -11.31 8.29 -6.95
C ASN A 138 -12.14 7.62 -5.83
N LEU A 139 -11.49 7.18 -4.76
CA LEU A 139 -12.16 6.56 -3.61
C LEU A 139 -13.17 7.52 -2.96
N PHE A 140 -12.77 8.77 -2.70
CA PHE A 140 -13.66 9.77 -2.10
C PHE A 140 -14.80 10.17 -3.03
N TYR A 141 -14.55 10.25 -4.33
CA TYR A 141 -15.63 10.46 -5.31
C TYR A 141 -16.68 9.33 -5.27
N GLN A 142 -16.24 8.07 -5.17
CA GLN A 142 -17.16 6.94 -5.02
C GLN A 142 -17.96 6.98 -3.73
N LEU A 143 -17.31 7.34 -2.61
CA LEU A 143 -17.99 7.50 -1.32
C LEU A 143 -19.03 8.61 -1.35
N GLU A 144 -18.77 9.71 -2.05
CA GLU A 144 -19.72 10.80 -2.23
C GLU A 144 -20.93 10.38 -3.09
N ILE A 145 -20.70 9.68 -4.21
CA ILE A 145 -21.80 9.13 -5.04
C ILE A 145 -22.71 8.20 -4.22
N LYS A 146 -22.11 7.39 -3.34
CA LYS A 146 -22.84 6.49 -2.43
C LYS A 146 -23.50 7.22 -1.25
N GLY A 147 -23.38 8.55 -1.15
CA GLY A 147 -23.96 9.36 -0.08
C GLY A 147 -23.30 9.16 1.29
N PHE A 148 -22.09 8.59 1.33
CA PHE A 148 -21.46 8.14 2.57
C PHE A 148 -20.65 9.24 3.24
N VAL A 149 -19.84 9.96 2.45
CA VAL A 149 -18.97 11.04 2.91
C VAL A 149 -18.94 12.14 1.87
N LYS A 150 -19.06 13.40 2.31
CA LYS A 150 -18.73 14.57 1.50
C LYS A 150 -17.42 15.15 2.00
N ILE A 151 -16.32 14.93 1.28
CA ILE A 151 -15.04 15.54 1.64
C ILE A 151 -14.88 16.88 0.94
N SER A 152 -14.74 17.95 1.72
CA SER A 152 -14.16 19.19 1.22
C SER A 152 -12.65 18.99 1.09
N ILE A 153 -12.14 18.92 -0.14
CA ILE A 153 -10.70 18.97 -0.39
C ILE A 153 -10.21 20.28 0.22
N PRO A 154 -9.28 20.26 1.20
CA PRO A 154 -8.76 21.49 1.76
C PRO A 154 -8.18 22.34 0.64
N SER A 155 -8.68 23.57 0.47
CA SER A 155 -8.03 24.56 -0.40
C SER A 155 -6.67 24.87 0.20
N LEU A 156 -5.63 24.22 -0.30
CA LEU A 156 -4.27 24.45 0.16
C LEU A 156 -3.77 25.76 -0.42
N SER A 157 -3.81 26.82 0.39
CA SER A 157 -2.93 27.97 0.19
C SER A 157 -1.58 27.62 0.80
N ILE A 158 -0.60 27.30 -0.02
CA ILE A 158 0.79 27.43 0.44
C ILE A 158 1.04 28.93 0.55
N GLU A 159 0.84 29.47 1.74
CA GLU A 159 1.59 30.66 2.13
C GLU A 159 3.07 30.33 1.93
N THR A 160 3.79 31.28 1.34
CA THR A 160 5.20 31.17 0.96
C THR A 160 5.98 30.32 1.98
N MET A 161 6.62 29.25 1.52
CA MET A 161 7.44 28.39 2.38
C MET A 161 8.59 29.22 2.96
N LYS A 162 8.40 29.75 4.17
CA LYS A 162 9.34 30.69 4.82
C LYS A 162 10.52 29.94 5.44
N ASP A 163 10.28 28.74 5.97
CA ASP A 163 11.32 27.89 6.51
C ASP A 163 11.41 26.56 5.73
N PRO A 164 12.51 26.31 5.01
CA PRO A 164 12.75 25.04 4.34
C PRO A 164 12.74 23.80 5.25
N LYS A 165 12.89 23.96 6.58
CA LYS A 165 12.70 22.84 7.54
C LYS A 165 11.26 22.33 7.57
N GLU A 166 10.27 23.17 7.25
CA GLU A 166 8.86 22.76 7.16
C GLU A 166 8.66 21.69 6.09
N VAL A 167 9.49 21.67 5.03
CA VAL A 167 9.47 20.62 4.00
C VAL A 167 9.69 19.24 4.63
N TYR A 168 10.70 19.14 5.50
CA TYR A 168 11.06 17.89 6.14
C TYR A 168 9.93 17.39 7.05
N GLU A 169 9.38 18.26 7.89
CA GLU A 169 8.26 17.88 8.77
C GLU A 169 7.02 17.48 7.97
N LYS A 170 6.73 18.16 6.86
CA LYS A 170 5.61 17.78 5.97
C LYS A 170 5.79 16.40 5.34
N VAL A 171 7.01 16.07 4.90
CA VAL A 171 7.33 14.71 4.43
C VAL A 171 7.18 13.71 5.57
N ARG A 172 7.68 14.01 6.77
CA ARG A 172 7.57 13.14 7.94
C ARG A 172 6.11 12.86 8.31
N GLU A 173 5.29 13.89 8.40
CA GLU A 173 3.84 13.80 8.66
C GLU A 173 3.16 12.94 7.59
N PHE A 174 3.51 13.13 6.33
CA PHE A 174 3.01 12.31 5.23
C PHE A 174 3.38 10.83 5.36
N ILE A 175 4.64 10.50 5.66
CA ILE A 175 5.07 9.12 5.89
C ILE A 175 4.35 8.50 7.09
N GLN A 176 4.12 9.28 8.15
CA GLN A 176 3.34 8.82 9.30
C GLN A 176 1.87 8.55 8.93
N ALA A 177 1.25 9.38 8.10
CA ALA A 177 -0.09 9.16 7.59
C ALA A 177 -0.17 7.92 6.66
N CYS A 178 0.88 7.64 5.88
CA CYS A 178 1.00 6.40 5.11
C CYS A 178 1.02 5.19 6.06
N LEU A 179 1.86 5.21 7.10
CA LEU A 179 1.95 4.12 8.07
C LEU A 179 0.65 3.94 8.85
N SER A 180 -0.07 5.01 9.22
CA SER A 180 -1.29 4.91 10.03
C SER A 180 -2.46 4.22 9.32
N ILE A 181 -2.41 4.08 7.99
CA ILE A 181 -3.41 3.30 7.23
C ILE A 181 -2.91 1.91 6.86
N SER A 182 -1.64 1.59 7.11
CA SER A 182 -1.12 0.25 6.82
C SER A 182 -1.88 -0.81 7.62
N PRO A 183 -2.17 -1.99 7.04
CA PRO A 183 -2.86 -3.09 7.74
C PRO A 183 -2.09 -3.59 8.98
N ASN A 184 -0.79 -3.26 9.12
CA ASN A 184 -0.02 -3.52 10.35
C ASN A 184 -0.50 -2.74 11.57
N TYR A 185 -1.17 -1.60 11.37
CA TYR A 185 -1.54 -0.67 12.43
C TYR A 185 -3.01 -0.25 12.36
N ASN A 186 -3.64 -0.34 11.19
CA ASN A 186 -5.04 0.02 10.99
C ASN A 186 -5.94 -1.23 10.88
N PRO A 187 -6.81 -1.48 11.88
CA PRO A 187 -7.63 -2.68 11.88
C PRO A 187 -8.78 -2.64 10.86
N TYR A 188 -9.22 -1.46 10.41
CA TYR A 188 -10.20 -1.33 9.32
C TYR A 188 -9.56 -1.66 7.97
N THR A 189 -8.34 -1.20 7.72
CA THR A 189 -7.60 -1.58 6.52
C THR A 189 -7.30 -3.08 6.51
N PHE A 190 -6.87 -3.64 7.65
CA PHE A 190 -6.68 -5.09 7.78
C PHE A 190 -7.98 -5.86 7.57
N PHE A 191 -9.11 -5.39 8.12
CA PHE A 191 -10.42 -6.00 7.89
C PHE A 191 -10.72 -6.08 6.40
N ILE A 192 -10.64 -4.95 5.67
CA ILE A 192 -10.90 -4.93 4.23
C ILE A 192 -9.96 -5.91 3.52
N LEU A 193 -8.66 -5.87 3.84
CA LEU A 193 -7.65 -6.75 3.25
C LEU A 193 -7.95 -8.25 3.49
N SER A 194 -8.40 -8.61 4.69
CA SER A 194 -8.69 -9.99 5.08
C SER A 194 -9.94 -10.58 4.42
N LEU A 195 -10.84 -9.72 3.92
CA LEU A 195 -12.01 -10.13 3.14
C LEU A 195 -11.70 -10.31 1.65
N TYR A 196 -10.49 -10.00 1.20
CA TYR A 196 -10.11 -10.18 -0.20
C TYR A 196 -9.80 -11.65 -0.50
N ARG A 197 -10.64 -12.30 -1.32
CA ARG A 197 -10.46 -13.68 -1.82
C ARG A 197 -10.56 -14.75 -0.74
N ILE A 198 -11.54 -14.64 0.15
CA ILE A 198 -11.79 -15.59 1.26
C ILE A 198 -13.16 -16.27 1.12
N THR A 199 -13.34 -17.43 1.75
CA THR A 199 -14.63 -18.14 1.75
C THR A 199 -15.65 -17.53 2.72
N ARG A 200 -16.95 -17.72 2.45
CA ARG A 200 -18.03 -17.31 3.37
C ARG A 200 -17.85 -17.88 4.77
N LYS A 201 -17.54 -19.18 4.86
CA LYS A 201 -17.28 -19.89 6.12
C LYS A 201 -16.21 -19.18 6.94
N TYR A 202 -15.06 -18.86 6.35
CA TYR A 202 -13.96 -18.24 7.09
C TYR A 202 -14.22 -16.78 7.43
N MET A 203 -14.92 -16.01 6.58
CA MET A 203 -15.38 -14.67 6.95
C MET A 203 -16.26 -14.70 8.21
N GLU A 204 -17.19 -15.63 8.28
CA GLU A 204 -18.10 -15.77 9.43
C GLU A 204 -17.43 -16.35 10.68
N LEU A 205 -16.33 -17.10 10.53
CA LEU A 205 -15.51 -17.56 11.65
C LEU A 205 -14.69 -16.40 12.23
N ALA A 206 -14.03 -15.62 11.38
CA ALA A 206 -13.23 -14.48 11.80
C ALA A 206 -14.08 -13.31 12.31
N TYR A 207 -15.24 -13.09 11.68
CA TYR A 207 -16.14 -11.96 11.94
C TYR A 207 -17.58 -12.47 12.16
N PRO A 208 -17.91 -13.00 13.35
CA PRO A 208 -19.17 -13.70 13.62
C PRO A 208 -20.44 -12.91 13.29
N ARG A 209 -20.44 -11.58 13.39
CA ARG A 209 -21.62 -10.78 13.01
C ARG A 209 -21.91 -10.79 11.52
N LEU A 210 -20.99 -11.22 10.66
CA LEU A 210 -21.27 -11.43 9.24
C LEU A 210 -22.23 -12.61 8.99
N LYS A 211 -22.54 -13.43 10.00
CA LYS A 211 -23.62 -14.43 9.95
C LYS A 211 -25.01 -13.77 9.89
N ASP A 212 -25.14 -12.54 10.39
CA ASP A 212 -26.33 -11.74 10.19
C ASP A 212 -26.35 -11.24 8.74
N GLU A 213 -27.33 -11.70 7.97
CA GLU A 213 -27.49 -11.33 6.57
C GLU A 213 -27.66 -9.82 6.35
N LYS A 214 -28.21 -9.06 7.31
CA LYS A 214 -28.26 -7.59 7.18
C LYS A 214 -26.87 -6.98 7.21
N VAL A 215 -26.02 -7.44 8.12
CA VAL A 215 -24.64 -6.97 8.25
C VAL A 215 -23.82 -7.39 7.05
N PHE A 216 -23.96 -8.65 6.59
CA PHE A 216 -23.26 -9.12 5.40
C PHE A 216 -23.67 -8.34 4.15
N ASN A 217 -24.98 -8.14 3.92
CA ASN A 217 -25.45 -7.39 2.75
C ASN A 217 -24.98 -5.94 2.77
N PHE A 218 -24.96 -5.29 3.95
CA PHE A 218 -24.36 -3.96 4.09
C PHE A 218 -22.88 -3.97 3.66
N ILE A 219 -22.05 -4.86 4.21
CA ILE A 219 -20.63 -4.94 3.85
C ILE A 219 -20.44 -5.28 2.37
N LYS A 220 -21.26 -6.19 1.84
CA LYS A 220 -21.23 -6.61 0.44
C LYS A 220 -21.51 -5.44 -0.50
N GLU A 221 -22.56 -4.67 -0.25
CA GLU A 221 -22.94 -3.52 -1.09
C GLU A 221 -21.99 -2.33 -0.91
N PHE A 222 -21.55 -2.10 0.32
CA PHE A 222 -20.68 -0.99 0.67
C PHE A 222 -19.27 -1.19 0.11
N LEU A 223 -18.60 -2.28 0.46
CA LEU A 223 -17.24 -2.57 0.00
C LEU A 223 -17.19 -3.18 -1.42
N GLY A 224 -18.32 -3.67 -1.95
CA GLY A 224 -18.41 -4.26 -3.29
C GLY A 224 -17.92 -5.70 -3.37
N LEU A 225 -18.27 -6.52 -2.37
CA LEU A 225 -18.01 -7.96 -2.43
C LEU A 225 -18.85 -8.63 -3.52
N SER A 226 -18.22 -9.56 -4.21
CA SER A 226 -18.80 -10.38 -5.27
C SER A 226 -18.29 -11.81 -5.18
N GLU A 227 -19.10 -12.74 -5.67
CA GLU A 227 -18.71 -14.14 -5.78
C GLU A 227 -17.67 -14.30 -6.88
N ILE A 228 -16.54 -14.91 -6.55
CA ILE A 228 -15.42 -15.16 -7.47
C ILE A 228 -15.43 -16.61 -7.92
N ILE A 229 -15.52 -17.53 -6.96
CA ILE A 229 -15.55 -18.97 -7.19
C ILE A 229 -16.75 -19.52 -6.44
N VAL A 230 -17.73 -20.02 -7.19
CA VAL A 230 -18.87 -20.76 -6.65
C VAL A 230 -18.63 -22.24 -6.96
N PRO A 231 -18.38 -23.09 -5.95
CA PRO A 231 -18.16 -24.51 -6.18
C PRO A 231 -19.49 -25.20 -6.54
N GLN A 232 -19.44 -26.21 -7.41
CA GLN A 232 -20.64 -26.94 -7.82
C GLN A 232 -20.94 -28.09 -6.83
N ILE A 233 -21.44 -27.73 -5.66
CA ILE A 233 -21.79 -28.67 -4.58
C ILE A 233 -23.31 -28.78 -4.48
N PRO A 234 -23.91 -29.99 -4.53
CA PRO A 234 -25.36 -30.15 -4.44
C PRO A 234 -25.98 -29.65 -3.13
N ASN A 235 -25.21 -29.64 -2.04
CA ASN A 235 -25.65 -29.12 -0.75
C ASN A 235 -25.48 -27.60 -0.72
N GLU A 236 -26.60 -26.87 -0.63
CA GLU A 236 -26.62 -25.40 -0.69
C GLU A 236 -25.84 -24.73 0.44
N GLU A 237 -25.88 -25.29 1.65
CA GLU A 237 -25.13 -24.77 2.80
C GLU A 237 -23.61 -24.89 2.56
N LYS A 238 -23.14 -26.05 2.08
CA LYS A 238 -21.73 -26.25 1.74
C LYS A 238 -21.30 -25.43 0.54
N MET A 239 -22.17 -25.27 -0.45
CA MET A 239 -21.92 -24.38 -1.58
C MET A 239 -21.69 -22.95 -1.07
N ARG A 240 -22.61 -22.42 -0.25
CA ARG A 240 -22.50 -21.10 0.37
C ARG A 240 -21.20 -20.96 1.16
N ASP A 241 -20.93 -21.91 2.05
CA ASP A 241 -19.77 -21.91 2.94
C ASP A 241 -18.45 -21.80 2.18
N TYR A 242 -18.31 -22.52 1.08
CA TYR A 242 -17.09 -22.57 0.27
C TYR A 242 -17.08 -21.63 -0.93
N THR A 243 -18.15 -20.85 -1.16
CA THR A 243 -18.09 -19.75 -2.12
C THR A 243 -17.00 -18.77 -1.70
N VAL A 244 -16.08 -18.51 -2.63
CA VAL A 244 -15.01 -17.52 -2.47
C VAL A 244 -15.56 -16.16 -2.87
N TRP A 245 -15.42 -15.20 -1.98
CA TRP A 245 -15.79 -13.81 -2.19
C TRP A 245 -14.57 -12.95 -2.37
N GLY A 246 -14.70 -11.87 -3.12
CA GLY A 246 -13.67 -10.87 -3.30
C GLY A 246 -14.27 -9.56 -3.80
N PHE A 247 -13.48 -8.51 -3.79
CA PHE A 247 -13.94 -7.19 -4.23
C PHE A 247 -13.94 -7.10 -5.75
N LYS A 248 -15.04 -6.57 -6.29
CA LYS A 248 -15.12 -6.21 -7.71
C LYS A 248 -14.12 -5.10 -8.01
N GLU A 249 -13.45 -5.17 -9.16
CA GLU A 249 -12.56 -4.09 -9.61
C GLU A 249 -13.29 -2.74 -9.62
N GLY A 250 -12.61 -1.71 -9.11
CA GLY A 250 -13.15 -0.36 -8.96
C GLY A 250 -14.16 -0.18 -7.81
N SER A 251 -14.41 -1.20 -6.98
CA SER A 251 -15.18 -1.02 -5.73
C SER A 251 -14.33 -0.44 -4.61
N ILE A 252 -14.98 0.09 -3.56
CA ILE A 252 -14.31 0.65 -2.37
C ILE A 252 -13.32 -0.36 -1.75
N GLY A 253 -13.74 -1.62 -1.58
CA GLY A 253 -12.88 -2.65 -1.01
C GLY A 253 -11.68 -2.97 -1.90
N TYR A 254 -11.86 -2.98 -3.22
CA TYR A 254 -10.77 -3.18 -4.17
C TYR A 254 -9.77 -2.01 -4.15
N GLU A 255 -10.28 -0.77 -4.20
CA GLU A 255 -9.43 0.43 -4.15
C GLU A 255 -8.58 0.47 -2.88
N VAL A 256 -9.15 0.09 -1.73
CA VAL A 256 -8.38 0.04 -0.47
C VAL A 256 -7.41 -1.14 -0.45
N ALA A 257 -7.90 -2.38 -0.62
CA ALA A 257 -7.07 -3.58 -0.43
C ALA A 257 -5.99 -3.73 -1.51
N VAL A 258 -6.28 -3.36 -2.76
CA VAL A 258 -5.42 -3.64 -3.91
C VAL A 258 -4.62 -2.43 -4.35
N ASN A 259 -5.22 -1.23 -4.38
CA ASN A 259 -4.53 -0.05 -4.90
C ASN A 259 -3.84 0.73 -3.78
N LEU A 260 -4.60 1.18 -2.79
CA LEU A 260 -4.14 2.07 -1.74
C LEU A 260 -2.99 1.46 -0.92
N VAL A 261 -3.19 0.25 -0.37
CA VAL A 261 -2.19 -0.43 0.46
C VAL A 261 -0.87 -0.61 -0.30
N ASN A 262 -0.93 -1.00 -1.57
CA ASN A 262 0.26 -1.20 -2.39
C ASN A 262 1.03 0.09 -2.67
N ILE A 263 0.31 1.16 -3.02
CA ILE A 263 0.95 2.46 -3.26
C ILE A 263 1.60 2.97 -1.96
N VAL A 264 0.94 2.80 -0.82
CA VAL A 264 1.50 3.19 0.49
C VAL A 264 2.75 2.40 0.83
N TRP A 265 2.74 1.08 0.64
CA TRP A 265 3.94 0.26 0.84
C TRP A 265 5.05 0.64 -0.13
N ASP A 266 4.75 0.86 -1.42
CA ASP A 266 5.74 1.29 -2.41
C ASP A 266 6.40 2.62 -2.04
N ILE A 267 5.69 3.54 -1.39
CA ILE A 267 6.25 4.80 -0.89
C ILE A 267 7.17 4.53 0.30
N VAL A 268 6.67 3.85 1.32
CA VAL A 268 7.41 3.60 2.56
C VAL A 268 8.66 2.76 2.30
N ASP A 269 8.59 1.86 1.31
CA ASP A 269 9.66 0.95 0.95
C ASP A 269 10.64 1.52 -0.09
N LEU A 270 10.53 2.80 -0.46
CA LEU A 270 11.61 3.47 -1.19
C LEU A 270 12.89 3.46 -0.33
N ASP A 271 13.97 2.87 -0.86
CA ASP A 271 15.25 2.69 -0.15
C ASP A 271 15.73 3.95 0.59
N PHE A 272 15.59 5.12 -0.02
CA PHE A 272 16.04 6.36 0.61
C PHE A 272 15.11 6.81 1.75
N ILE A 273 13.80 6.52 1.69
CA ILE A 273 12.87 6.80 2.80
C ILE A 273 13.25 5.96 4.01
N GLN A 274 13.44 4.65 3.81
CA GLN A 274 13.88 3.74 4.89
C GLN A 274 15.19 4.21 5.52
N LYS A 275 16.17 4.61 4.71
CA LYS A 275 17.46 5.12 5.20
C LYS A 275 17.35 6.45 5.93
N TYR A 276 16.62 7.43 5.37
CA TYR A 276 16.49 8.76 5.99
C TYR A 276 15.71 8.71 7.30
N PHE A 277 14.57 8.03 7.31
CA PHE A 277 13.69 7.99 8.48
C PHE A 277 13.98 6.82 9.43
N ARG A 278 14.93 5.94 9.07
CA ARG A 278 15.34 4.76 9.84
C ARG A 278 14.15 3.85 10.16
N ILE A 279 13.29 3.65 9.18
CA ILE A 279 12.11 2.77 9.27
C ILE A 279 12.37 1.47 8.49
N PRO A 280 11.88 0.32 8.97
CA PRO A 280 11.99 -0.95 8.24
C PRO A 280 11.08 -0.95 7.01
N SER A 281 11.24 -1.96 6.15
CA SER A 281 10.25 -2.24 5.12
C SER A 281 8.91 -2.60 5.76
N GLU A 282 7.88 -1.87 5.39
CA GLU A 282 6.53 -2.03 5.92
C GLU A 282 5.89 -3.30 5.38
N ARG A 283 6.13 -3.61 4.10
CA ARG A 283 5.70 -4.86 3.47
C ARG A 283 6.34 -6.07 4.15
N ARG A 284 7.65 -6.01 4.41
CA ARG A 284 8.36 -7.09 5.12
C ARG A 284 7.84 -7.27 6.53
N LEU A 285 7.64 -6.18 7.27
CA LEU A 285 7.10 -6.26 8.62
C LEU A 285 5.71 -6.93 8.65
N TYR A 286 4.86 -6.63 7.66
CA TYR A 286 3.55 -7.29 7.51
C TYR A 286 3.72 -8.80 7.27
N LEU A 287 4.55 -9.17 6.29
CA LEU A 287 4.83 -10.57 5.97
C LEU A 287 5.36 -11.35 7.17
N ASP A 288 6.33 -10.80 7.89
CA ASP A 288 6.97 -11.46 9.03
C ASP A 288 5.92 -11.77 10.12
N ARG A 289 5.02 -10.82 10.42
CA ARG A 289 3.91 -11.00 11.37
C ARG A 289 2.88 -11.99 10.88
N ALA A 290 2.46 -11.89 9.62
CA ALA A 290 1.48 -12.80 9.04
C ALA A 290 2.00 -14.25 9.05
N ILE A 291 3.28 -14.44 8.76
CA ILE A 291 3.92 -15.75 8.82
C ILE A 291 3.97 -16.27 10.26
N GLU A 292 4.34 -15.44 11.23
CA GLU A 292 4.35 -15.81 12.66
C GLU A 292 2.95 -16.22 13.15
N GLU A 293 1.90 -15.48 12.78
CA GLU A 293 0.51 -15.85 13.12
C GLU A 293 0.08 -17.15 12.43
N LEU A 294 0.45 -17.34 11.17
CA LEU A 294 0.13 -18.55 10.41
C LEU A 294 0.76 -19.80 11.06
N GLU A 295 1.98 -19.69 11.58
CA GLU A 295 2.65 -20.77 12.32
C GLU A 295 1.90 -21.22 13.58
N LYS A 296 1.17 -20.31 14.24
CA LYS A 296 0.39 -20.63 15.45
C LYS A 296 -0.83 -21.50 15.16
N VAL A 297 -1.36 -21.45 13.94
CA VAL A 297 -2.62 -22.10 13.54
C VAL A 297 -2.46 -23.20 12.50
N ALA A 298 -1.35 -23.23 11.78
CA ALA A 298 -1.10 -24.28 10.81
C ALA A 298 -0.85 -25.60 11.56
N SER A 299 -1.78 -26.55 11.46
CA SER A 299 -1.55 -27.92 11.90
C SER A 299 -0.56 -28.59 10.95
N HIS A 300 0.70 -28.71 11.35
CA HIS A 300 1.74 -29.35 10.54
C HIS A 300 1.67 -30.87 10.75
N GLY A 301 1.31 -31.64 9.72
CA GLY A 301 1.25 -33.10 9.84
C GLY A 301 0.61 -33.84 8.66
N LYS A 302 0.41 -35.16 8.85
CA LYS A 302 -0.20 -36.09 7.87
C LYS A 302 -1.57 -35.64 7.34
N ASP A 303 -2.29 -34.82 8.10
CA ASP A 303 -3.67 -34.41 7.82
C ASP A 303 -3.82 -33.60 6.51
N TRP A 304 -2.74 -32.93 6.07
CA TRP A 304 -2.70 -32.15 4.83
C TRP A 304 -1.85 -32.77 3.72
N SER A 305 -1.33 -33.99 3.90
CA SER A 305 -0.41 -34.62 2.95
C SER A 305 -0.97 -34.72 1.52
N ASP A 306 -2.25 -35.07 1.38
CA ASP A 306 -2.98 -35.11 0.12
C ASP A 306 -3.11 -33.72 -0.54
N ILE A 307 -3.33 -32.67 0.25
CA ILE A 307 -3.37 -31.29 -0.25
C ILE A 307 -1.97 -30.86 -0.69
N ILE A 308 -0.94 -31.06 0.14
CA ILE A 308 0.44 -30.69 -0.16
C ILE A 308 0.94 -31.41 -1.43
N ASP A 309 0.68 -32.71 -1.55
CA ASP A 309 1.03 -33.50 -2.74
C ASP A 309 0.27 -33.00 -3.98
N GLY A 310 -1.01 -32.62 -3.81
CA GLY A 310 -1.80 -31.96 -4.84
C GLY A 310 -1.18 -30.65 -5.30
N LEU A 311 -0.84 -29.74 -4.37
CA LEU A 311 -0.21 -28.46 -4.69
C LEU A 311 1.12 -28.65 -5.44
N ARG A 312 1.95 -29.61 -5.00
CA ARG A 312 3.21 -29.97 -5.67
C ARG A 312 2.99 -30.49 -7.09
N ALA A 313 1.94 -31.29 -7.31
CA ALA A 313 1.64 -31.86 -8.62
C ALA A 313 1.15 -30.82 -9.65
N TYR A 314 0.60 -29.69 -9.18
CA TYR A 314 0.07 -28.62 -10.04
C TYR A 314 0.81 -27.29 -9.89
N ASN A 315 1.98 -27.31 -9.24
CA ASN A 315 2.85 -26.16 -9.12
C ASN A 315 3.45 -25.83 -10.49
N SER A 316 3.36 -24.56 -10.86
CA SER A 316 4.22 -23.97 -11.89
C SER A 316 5.23 -23.08 -11.18
N VAL A 317 6.54 -23.36 -11.34
CA VAL A 317 7.59 -22.53 -10.72
C VAL A 317 7.55 -21.13 -11.33
N TYR A 318 6.80 -20.25 -10.70
CA TYR A 318 6.72 -18.83 -11.03
C TYR A 318 6.78 -18.06 -9.72
N ARG A 319 7.54 -16.97 -9.75
CA ARG A 319 7.60 -15.97 -8.68
C ARG A 319 6.75 -14.80 -9.16
N LEU A 320 5.46 -14.76 -8.82
CA LEU A 320 4.61 -13.61 -9.13
C LEU A 320 3.87 -13.16 -7.86
N GLY A 321 3.83 -11.85 -7.67
CA GLY A 321 3.40 -11.20 -6.45
C GLY A 321 1.88 -11.11 -6.33
N ILE A 322 1.37 -11.46 -5.15
CA ILE A 322 0.09 -10.96 -4.65
C ILE A 322 0.39 -9.57 -4.12
N LEU A 323 -0.33 -8.52 -4.53
CA LEU A 323 -0.16 -7.18 -3.96
C LEU A 323 1.32 -6.68 -3.91
N GLY A 324 2.15 -7.05 -4.90
CA GLY A 324 3.57 -6.67 -4.88
C GLY A 324 4.43 -7.38 -3.81
N LEU A 325 3.95 -8.48 -3.21
CA LEU A 325 4.74 -9.43 -2.41
C LEU A 325 5.68 -10.24 -3.32
N GLU A 326 6.53 -9.58 -4.11
CA GLU A 326 7.61 -10.21 -4.89
C GLU A 326 8.76 -10.73 -4.01
N PHE A 327 8.68 -10.50 -2.70
CA PHE A 327 9.69 -10.90 -1.74
C PHE A 327 9.05 -11.82 -0.70
N LEU A 328 9.21 -13.13 -0.86
CA LEU A 328 9.54 -13.92 0.33
C LEU A 328 11.06 -13.77 0.52
N PRO A 329 11.51 -13.12 1.61
CA PRO A 329 12.94 -13.04 1.90
C PRO A 329 13.58 -14.43 1.90
N SER A 330 14.77 -14.57 1.34
CA SER A 330 15.51 -15.85 1.23
C SER A 330 15.74 -16.57 2.57
N GLN A 331 15.56 -15.87 3.69
CA GLN A 331 15.63 -16.40 5.05
C GLN A 331 14.41 -17.26 5.45
N TYR A 332 13.27 -17.11 4.76
CA TYR A 332 12.16 -18.04 4.92
C TYR A 332 12.48 -19.24 4.02
N HIS A 333 12.94 -20.35 4.61
CA HIS A 333 13.08 -21.66 3.95
C HIS A 333 11.72 -22.25 3.54
N ARG A 334 10.81 -21.42 3.00
CA ARG A 334 9.44 -21.76 2.63
C ARG A 334 9.21 -21.34 1.20
N PHE A 335 8.72 -22.25 0.40
CA PHE A 335 8.38 -21.96 -0.98
C PHE A 335 6.94 -21.46 -1.00
N ALA A 336 6.72 -20.15 -1.20
CA ALA A 336 5.46 -19.75 -1.83
C ALA A 336 5.42 -20.47 -3.17
N GLN A 337 4.41 -21.31 -3.33
CA GLN A 337 4.13 -21.98 -4.58
C GLN A 337 2.90 -21.34 -5.19
N GLU A 338 2.88 -21.27 -6.51
CA GLU A 338 1.69 -20.94 -7.26
C GLU A 338 1.37 -22.06 -8.24
N GLY A 339 0.10 -22.17 -8.57
CA GLY A 339 -0.36 -23.17 -9.50
C GLY A 339 -1.68 -22.79 -10.15
N LEU A 340 -1.99 -23.57 -11.18
CA LEU A 340 -3.23 -23.44 -11.94
C LEU A 340 -3.89 -24.82 -11.98
N CYS A 341 -5.14 -24.88 -11.56
CA CYS A 341 -5.90 -26.13 -11.51
C CYS A 341 -7.31 -25.92 -12.06
N VAL A 342 -7.84 -26.91 -12.76
CA VAL A 342 -9.26 -26.89 -13.16
C VAL A 342 -10.12 -27.21 -11.94
N LEU A 343 -11.19 -26.44 -11.73
CA LEU A 343 -12.23 -26.74 -10.75
C LEU A 343 -13.37 -27.50 -11.44
N ASN A 344 -13.50 -28.80 -11.12
CA ASN A 344 -14.52 -29.70 -11.66
C ASN A 344 -15.39 -30.23 -10.51
N GLY A 345 -16.60 -29.69 -10.36
CA GLY A 345 -17.47 -30.09 -9.26
C GLY A 345 -16.89 -29.66 -7.90
N ILE A 346 -16.59 -30.65 -7.07
CA ILE A 346 -15.94 -30.50 -5.76
C ILE A 346 -14.41 -30.68 -5.81
N TYR A 347 -13.83 -30.96 -6.98
CA TYR A 347 -12.40 -31.24 -7.12
C TYR A 347 -11.66 -30.07 -7.75
N LEU A 348 -10.56 -29.67 -7.14
CA LEU A 348 -9.56 -28.76 -7.69
C LEU A 348 -8.33 -29.57 -8.09
N GLY A 349 -8.21 -29.90 -9.38
CA GLY A 349 -7.26 -30.91 -9.83
C GLY A 349 -7.52 -32.26 -9.14
N LYS A 350 -6.57 -32.73 -8.32
CA LYS A 350 -6.70 -33.95 -7.49
C LYS A 350 -7.15 -33.68 -6.06
N MET A 351 -7.27 -32.42 -5.66
CA MET A 351 -7.61 -32.02 -4.29
C MET A 351 -9.12 -31.87 -4.13
N ILE A 352 -9.66 -32.22 -2.97
CA ILE A 352 -11.03 -31.84 -2.61
C ILE A 352 -11.05 -30.35 -2.31
N PHE A 353 -11.84 -29.58 -3.05
CA PHE A 353 -11.87 -28.11 -2.98
C PHE A 353 -12.14 -27.61 -1.56
N ALA A 354 -13.11 -28.19 -0.86
CA ALA A 354 -13.41 -27.84 0.54
C ALA A 354 -12.18 -28.00 1.46
N LYS A 355 -11.45 -29.12 1.33
CA LYS A 355 -10.26 -29.41 2.13
C LYS A 355 -9.10 -28.49 1.75
N PHE A 356 -8.92 -28.22 0.46
CA PHE A 356 -7.96 -27.22 -0.01
C PHE A 356 -8.29 -25.83 0.55
N MET A 357 -9.56 -25.41 0.53
CA MET A 357 -9.97 -24.15 1.12
C MET A 357 -9.73 -24.10 2.62
N ASP A 358 -9.96 -25.19 3.35
CA ASP A 358 -9.66 -25.24 4.78
C ASP A 358 -8.15 -25.07 5.07
N TYR A 359 -7.28 -25.60 4.20
CA TYR A 359 -5.82 -25.43 4.28
C TYR A 359 -5.36 -23.99 3.98
N ILE A 360 -5.86 -23.38 2.89
CA ILE A 360 -5.36 -22.10 2.39
C ILE A 360 -6.05 -20.89 3.04
N SER A 361 -7.25 -21.04 3.60
CA SER A 361 -8.04 -19.90 4.13
C SER A 361 -7.35 -19.08 5.21
N PRO A 362 -6.58 -19.64 6.17
CA PRO A 362 -5.78 -18.83 7.09
C PRO A 362 -4.78 -17.92 6.36
N GLN A 363 -4.21 -18.40 5.25
CA GLN A 363 -3.28 -17.63 4.40
C GLN A 363 -4.01 -16.56 3.59
N LEU A 364 -5.21 -16.86 3.09
CA LEU A 364 -6.08 -15.89 2.41
C LEU A 364 -6.51 -14.77 3.37
N PHE A 365 -6.90 -15.11 4.59
CA PHE A 365 -7.27 -14.16 5.64
C PHE A 365 -6.13 -13.20 5.98
N LEU A 366 -4.90 -13.73 6.07
CA LEU A 366 -3.69 -12.94 6.31
C LEU A 366 -3.10 -12.32 5.03
N ASN A 367 -3.78 -12.49 3.89
CA ASN A 367 -3.34 -11.98 2.59
C ASN A 367 -1.90 -12.37 2.19
N VAL A 368 -1.43 -13.52 2.65
CA VAL A 368 -0.16 -14.16 2.27
C VAL A 368 -0.37 -15.37 1.35
N GLY A 369 -1.62 -15.75 1.13
CA GLY A 369 -2.06 -16.64 0.07
C GLY A 369 -3.04 -15.93 -0.87
N PHE A 370 -3.34 -16.57 -2.00
CA PHE A 370 -4.26 -16.03 -2.99
C PHE A 370 -5.01 -17.11 -3.73
N ILE A 371 -6.21 -16.75 -4.19
CA ILE A 371 -7.01 -17.59 -5.07
C ILE A 371 -7.84 -16.72 -6.00
N ASP A 372 -7.89 -17.08 -7.29
CA ASP A 372 -8.73 -16.41 -8.27
C ASP A 372 -9.15 -17.34 -9.40
N LYS A 373 -10.19 -16.94 -10.14
CA LYS A 373 -10.71 -17.67 -11.28
C LYS A 373 -10.18 -17.08 -12.59
N ILE A 374 -9.55 -17.91 -13.41
CA ILE A 374 -9.04 -17.56 -14.74
C ILE A 374 -9.69 -18.49 -15.76
N GLY A 375 -10.80 -18.04 -16.34
CA GLY A 375 -11.62 -18.87 -17.23
C GLY A 375 -12.21 -20.08 -16.51
N SER A 376 -11.88 -21.29 -16.95
CA SER A 376 -12.23 -22.55 -16.29
C SER A 376 -11.24 -22.98 -15.20
N ASN A 377 -10.11 -22.28 -15.07
CA ASN A 377 -9.08 -22.59 -14.10
C ASN A 377 -9.23 -21.74 -12.84
N VAL A 378 -8.65 -22.25 -11.76
CA VAL A 378 -8.42 -21.54 -10.52
C VAL A 378 -6.92 -21.41 -10.36
N ARG A 379 -6.45 -20.16 -10.30
CA ARG A 379 -5.08 -19.82 -9.90
C ARG A 379 -5.04 -19.76 -8.38
N TRP A 380 -4.01 -20.32 -7.79
CA TRP A 380 -3.78 -20.25 -6.36
C TRP A 380 -2.31 -19.93 -6.08
N GLN A 381 -2.08 -19.38 -4.89
CA GLN A 381 -0.77 -19.21 -4.31
C GLN A 381 -0.84 -19.45 -2.81
N ALA A 382 0.09 -20.26 -2.30
CA ALA A 382 0.14 -20.63 -0.90
C ALA A 382 1.58 -20.81 -0.44
N ILE A 383 1.83 -20.47 0.82
CA ILE A 383 2.99 -20.91 1.57
C ILE A 383 2.78 -22.40 1.89
N ILE A 384 3.77 -23.20 1.51
CA ILE A 384 3.83 -24.63 1.86
C ILE A 384 4.89 -24.82 2.92
N TYR A 385 4.48 -25.40 4.06
CA TYR A 385 5.36 -25.78 5.16
C TYR A 385 5.88 -27.19 4.87
N GLU A 386 7.20 -27.38 4.94
CA GLU A 386 7.85 -28.70 4.82
C GLU A 386 7.88 -29.47 6.14
#